data_AF-A0A5B9DCE9-F1
#
_entry.id   AF-A0A5B9DCE9-F1
#
_cell.length_a   1.000
_cell.length_b   1.000
_cell.length_c   1.000
_cell.angle_alpha   90.00
_cell.angle_beta   90.00
_cell.angle_gamma   90.00
#
_symmetry.space_group_name_H-M   'P 1'
#
loop_
_entity.id
_entity.type
_entity.pdbx_description
1 polymer ?
#
loop_
_entity_poly.entity_id
_entity_poly.type
_entity_poly.pdbx_seq_one_letter_code
_entity_poly.pdbx_strand_id
1 'polypeptide(L)'
;MGYPLIYFFSSPYCAPCKTVGKMLEEINISLFGNKLKIKKVDIAQEFELAQKFKILSVPTIIIGDQRLSVIIDKNELTDAILQGFLSSVSYSEDE
;
A
#
# COMPACT_ATOMS: atom_id res chain seq x y z
N MET A 1 -3.71 -4.42 -18.94
CA MET A 1 -3.29 -4.79 -17.57
C MET A 1 -2.70 -3.56 -16.91
N GLY A 2 -3.28 -3.11 -15.79
CA GLY A 2 -2.85 -1.91 -15.06
C GLY A 2 -2.32 -2.28 -13.68
N TYR A 3 -1.31 -1.56 -13.20
CA TYR A 3 -0.81 -1.72 -11.83
C TYR A 3 -1.89 -1.31 -10.82
N PRO A 4 -2.01 -2.03 -9.68
CA PRO A 4 -3.01 -1.70 -8.66
C PRO A 4 -2.72 -0.31 -8.06
N LEU A 5 -3.80 0.39 -7.69
CA LEU A 5 -3.70 1.63 -6.94
C LEU A 5 -3.42 1.30 -5.47
N ILE A 6 -2.32 1.84 -4.95
CA ILE A 6 -1.88 1.69 -3.57
C ILE A 6 -2.34 2.91 -2.78
N TYR A 7 -3.18 2.70 -1.76
CA TYR A 7 -3.53 3.75 -0.80
C TYR A 7 -2.62 3.64 0.41
N PHE A 8 -1.84 4.68 0.69
CA PHE A 8 -0.97 4.76 1.86
C PHE A 8 -1.52 5.80 2.84
N PHE A 9 -2.20 5.33 3.88
CA PHE A 9 -2.72 6.16 4.95
C PHE A 9 -1.61 6.50 5.94
N SER A 10 -1.33 7.79 6.08
CA SER A 10 -0.19 8.36 6.80
C SER A 10 -0.66 9.53 7.67
N SER A 11 0.21 9.96 8.59
CA SER A 11 0.09 11.22 9.33
C SER A 11 1.44 11.94 9.37
N PRO A 12 1.50 13.28 9.36
CA PRO A 12 2.76 14.03 9.49
C PRO A 12 3.47 13.79 10.84
N TYR A 13 2.72 13.42 11.88
CA TYR A 13 3.23 13.15 13.23
C TYR A 13 3.58 11.67 13.46
N CYS A 14 3.53 10.85 12.42
CA CYS A 14 3.84 9.43 12.49
C CYS A 14 5.28 9.18 12.04
N ALA A 15 6.19 8.98 12.99
CA ALA A 15 7.59 8.61 12.70
C ALA A 15 7.71 7.34 11.80
N PRO A 16 7.04 6.21 12.08
CA PRO A 16 7.15 5.02 11.23
C PRO A 16 6.61 5.23 9.81
N CYS A 17 5.65 6.14 9.62
CA CYS A 17 5.11 6.46 8.30
C CYS A 17 6.18 7.04 7.35
N LYS A 18 7.19 7.75 7.88
CA LYS A 18 8.30 8.29 7.07
C LYS A 18 9.15 7.15 6.49
N THR A 19 9.45 6.13 7.29
CA THR A 19 10.23 4.97 6.85
C THR A 19 9.46 4.17 5.80
N VAL A 20 8.19 3.87 6.06
CA VAL A 20 7.33 3.13 5.12
C VAL A 20 7.16 3.88 3.80
N GLY A 21 7.00 5.21 3.84
CA GLY A 21 6.94 6.04 2.64
C GLY A 21 8.20 5.92 1.77
N LYS A 22 9.39 5.96 2.37
CA LYS A 22 10.65 5.74 1.64
C LYS A 22 10.76 4.33 1.05
N MET A 23 10.37 3.30 1.81
CA MET A 23 10.37 1.92 1.30
C MET A 23 9.46 1.76 0.08
N LEU A 24 8.27 2.36 0.10
CA LEU A 24 7.34 2.35 -1.02
C LEU A 24 7.93 3.03 -2.27
N GLU A 25 8.59 4.18 -2.11
CA GLU A 25 9.29 4.86 -3.20
C GLU A 25 10.43 4.01 -3.77
N GLU A 26 11.28 3.44 -2.91
CA GLU A 26 12.38 2.56 -3.30
C GLU A 26 11.90 1.34 -4.09
N ILE A 27 10.82 0.68 -3.62
CA ILE A 27 10.22 -0.49 -4.28
C ILE A 27 9.65 -0.09 -5.64
N ASN A 28 8.91 1.02 -5.71
CA ASN A 28 8.32 1.48 -6.97
C ASN A 28 9.39 1.75 -8.02
N ILE A 29 10.50 2.40 -7.63
CA ILE A 29 11.62 2.70 -8.54
C ILE A 29 12.35 1.42 -8.92
N SER A 30 12.77 0.62 -7.94
CA SER A 30 13.72 -0.48 -8.16
C SER A 30 13.09 -1.71 -8.81
N LEU A 31 11.85 -2.05 -8.44
CA LEU A 31 11.18 -3.28 -8.87
C LEU A 31 10.14 -3.03 -9.96
N PHE A 32 9.50 -1.86 -9.95
CA PHE A 32 8.36 -1.58 -10.83
C PHE A 32 8.63 -0.47 -11.84
N GLY A 33 9.83 0.12 -11.87
CA GLY A 33 10.20 1.16 -12.83
C GLY A 33 9.29 2.39 -12.77
N ASN A 34 8.87 2.77 -11.57
CA ASN A 34 7.96 3.89 -11.27
C ASN A 34 6.54 3.74 -11.87
N LYS A 35 6.07 2.50 -12.05
CA LYS A 35 4.75 2.23 -12.63
C LYS A 35 3.63 2.04 -11.61
N LEU A 36 3.96 1.87 -10.32
CA LEU A 36 2.95 1.78 -9.27
C LEU A 36 2.31 3.15 -9.03
N LYS A 37 0.99 3.18 -8.91
CA LYS A 37 0.24 4.38 -8.51
C LYS A 37 0.08 4.37 -7.00
N ILE A 38 0.75 5.29 -6.32
CA ILE A 38 0.71 5.39 -4.86
C ILE A 38 0.00 6.68 -4.48
N LYS A 39 -1.22 6.56 -3.92
CA LYS A 39 -1.94 7.68 -3.32
C LYS A 39 -1.64 7.73 -1.83
N LYS A 40 -0.78 8.68 -1.43
CA LYS A 40 -0.59 9.01 -0.02
C LYS A 40 -1.81 9.79 0.47
N VAL A 41 -2.41 9.34 1.57
CA VAL A 41 -3.60 9.93 2.18
C VAL A 41 -3.24 10.35 3.60
N ASP A 42 -3.31 11.64 3.87
CA ASP A 42 -3.18 12.16 5.24
C ASP A 42 -4.54 12.01 5.94
N ILE A 43 -4.59 11.18 6.98
CA ILE A 43 -5.84 10.90 7.71
C ILE A 43 -6.43 12.15 8.39
N ALA A 44 -5.61 13.17 8.66
CA ALA A 44 -6.07 14.43 9.25
C ALA A 44 -6.74 15.36 8.22
N GLN A 45 -6.36 15.25 6.94
CA GLN A 45 -6.89 16.09 5.87
C GLN A 45 -8.01 15.38 5.09
N GLU A 46 -7.90 14.07 4.90
CA GLU A 46 -8.84 13.24 4.14
C GLU A 46 -9.64 12.31 5.09
N PHE A 47 -10.30 12.89 6.09
CA PHE A 47 -10.99 12.13 7.15
C PHE A 47 -12.13 11.25 6.61
N GLU A 48 -12.93 11.73 5.65
CA GLU A 48 -14.00 10.94 5.03
C GLU A 48 -13.46 9.71 4.30
N LEU A 49 -12.34 9.85 3.61
CA LEU A 49 -11.68 8.74 2.93
C LEU A 49 -11.15 7.72 3.94
N ALA A 50 -10.48 8.19 5.00
CA ALA A 50 -10.00 7.33 6.08
C ALA A 50 -11.14 6.56 6.75
N GLN A 51 -12.28 7.20 6.99
CA GLN A 51 -13.48 6.54 7.54
C GLN A 51 -14.07 5.51 6.58
N LYS A 52 -14.20 5.83 5.28
CA LYS A 52 -14.69 4.89 4.26
C LYS A 52 -13.85 3.61 4.23
N PHE A 53 -12.54 3.75 4.37
CA PHE A 53 -11.61 2.62 4.46
C PHE A 53 -11.46 2.04 5.87
N LYS A 54 -12.22 2.53 6.87
CA LYS A 54 -12.17 2.07 8.27
C LYS A 54 -10.73 2.02 8.80
N ILE A 55 -9.97 3.10 8.59
CA ILE A 55 -8.59 3.22 9.05
C ILE A 55 -8.59 3.57 10.53
N LEU A 56 -8.03 2.67 11.35
CA LEU A 56 -7.97 2.83 12.81
C LEU A 56 -6.60 3.33 13.30
N SER A 57 -5.55 3.04 12.54
CA SER A 57 -4.17 3.37 12.88
C SER A 57 -3.33 3.66 11.63
N VAL A 58 -2.26 4.42 11.80
CA VAL A 58 -1.26 4.68 10.75
C VAL A 58 0.11 4.13 11.19
N PRO A 59 0.96 3.63 10.28
CA PRO A 59 0.73 3.50 8.84
C PRO A 59 -0.23 2.35 8.48
N THR A 60 -1.10 2.58 7.50
CA THR A 60 -1.92 1.51 6.86
C THR A 60 -1.76 1.60 5.34
N ILE A 61 -1.50 0.47 4.69
CA ILE A 61 -1.43 0.35 3.24
C ILE A 61 -2.57 -0.54 2.74
N ILE A 62 -3.23 -0.14 1.66
CA ILE A 62 -4.27 -0.92 0.98
C ILE A 62 -3.90 -1.07 -0.49
N ILE A 63 -3.89 -2.31 -0.98
CA ILE A 63 -3.56 -2.68 -2.37
C ILE A 63 -4.61 -3.68 -2.84
N GLY A 64 -5.53 -3.26 -3.71
CA GLY A 64 -6.69 -4.09 -4.06
C GLY A 64 -7.49 -4.46 -2.81
N ASP A 65 -7.71 -5.76 -2.60
CA ASP A 65 -8.40 -6.30 -1.42
C ASP A 65 -7.49 -6.54 -0.19
N GLN A 66 -6.17 -6.34 -0.35
CA GLN A 66 -5.20 -6.56 0.72
C GLN A 66 -5.02 -5.31 1.58
N ARG A 67 -4.93 -5.52 2.91
CA ARG A 67 -4.64 -4.48 3.92
C ARG A 67 -3.43 -4.89 4.74
N LEU A 68 -2.46 -3.98 4.87
CA LEU A 68 -1.25 -4.15 5.66
C LEU A 68 -1.20 -3.06 6.74
N SER A 69 -0.91 -3.45 7.99
CA SER A 69 -0.90 -2.52 9.13
C SER A 69 0.24 -2.77 10.12
N VAL A 70 0.81 -1.66 10.61
CA VAL A 70 1.52 -1.46 11.90
C VAL A 70 2.87 -2.16 12.13
N ILE A 71 3.20 -3.29 11.51
CA ILE A 71 4.56 -3.84 11.55
C ILE A 71 4.84 -4.36 10.16
N ILE A 72 5.68 -3.64 9.43
CA ILE A 72 6.00 -3.97 8.04
C ILE A 72 7.51 -4.09 7.97
N ASP A 73 8.00 -5.33 8.01
CA ASP A 73 9.37 -5.60 7.57
C ASP A 73 9.45 -5.44 6.04
N LYS A 74 10.64 -5.08 5.52
CA LYS A 74 10.82 -4.87 4.07
C LYS A 74 10.46 -6.13 3.27
N ASN A 75 10.70 -7.31 3.84
CA ASN A 75 10.35 -8.59 3.22
C ASN A 75 8.83 -8.80 3.20
N GLU A 76 8.11 -8.54 4.30
CA GLU A 76 6.65 -8.60 4.36
C GLU A 76 5.98 -7.65 3.36
N LEU A 77 6.53 -6.43 3.18
CA LEU A 77 6.02 -5.49 2.18
C LEU A 77 6.20 -6.01 0.76
N THR A 78 7.34 -6.64 0.49
CA THR A 78 7.66 -7.21 -0.83
C THR A 78 6.73 -8.38 -1.14
N ASP A 79 6.55 -9.28 -0.18
CA ASP A 79 5.68 -10.45 -0.33
C ASP A 79 4.21 -10.03 -0.53
N ALA A 80 3.73 -9.03 0.20
CA ALA A 80 2.37 -8.53 0.03
C ALA A 80 2.15 -7.88 -1.35
N ILE A 81 3.12 -7.13 -1.87
CA ILE A 81 3.02 -6.55 -3.22
C ILE A 81 3.01 -7.65 -4.29
N LEU A 82 3.83 -8.69 -4.13
CA LEU A 82 3.84 -9.85 -5.03
C LEU A 82 2.52 -10.61 -4.97
N GLN A 83 1.97 -10.82 -3.77
CA GLN A 83 0.67 -11.47 -3.61
C GLN A 83 -0.44 -10.65 -4.24
N GLY A 84 -0.51 -9.33 -4.01
CA GLY A 84 -1.49 -8.47 -4.66
C GLY A 84 -1.38 -8.48 -6.20
N PHE A 85 -0.16 -8.56 -6.73
CA PHE A 85 0.07 -8.73 -8.17
C PHE A 85 -0.40 -10.10 -8.67
N LEU A 86 -0.07 -11.19 -7.97
CA LEU A 86 -0.50 -12.54 -8.31
C LEU A 86 -2.03 -12.66 -8.21
N SER A 87 -2.67 -12.12 -7.18
CA SER A 87 -4.13 -12.06 -7.08
C SER A 87 -4.78 -11.31 -8.25
N SER A 88 -4.08 -10.31 -8.81
CA SER A 88 -4.53 -9.59 -10.01
C SER A 88 -4.21 -10.29 -11.34
N VAL A 89 -3.38 -11.34 -11.33
CA VAL A 89 -2.95 -12.13 -12.50
C VAL A 89 -3.59 -13.52 -12.53
N SER A 90 -3.89 -14.12 -11.37
CA SER A 90 -4.40 -15.47 -11.18
C SER A 90 -5.93 -15.52 -11.03
N TYR A 91 -6.65 -14.71 -11.80
CA TYR A 91 -8.05 -15.00 -12.14
C TYR A 91 -8.07 -15.63 -13.55
N SER A 92 -7.41 -16.78 -13.66
CA SER A 92 -7.50 -17.72 -14.77
C SER A 92 -6.87 -19.06 -14.33
N GLU A 93 -7.46 -19.70 -13.33
CA GLU A 93 -7.50 -21.15 -13.23
C GLU A 93 -8.97 -21.49 -12.99
N ASP A 94 -9.73 -21.48 -14.08
CA ASP A 94 -10.94 -22.28 -14.22
C ASP A 94 -10.52 -23.76 -14.21
N GLU A 95 -11.30 -24.56 -13.49
CA GLU A 95 -11.38 -26.04 -13.39
C GLU A 95 -10.61 -26.74 -12.26
#